data_AF-A0A117X7A1-F1
#
_entry.id   AF-A0A117X7A1-F1
#
_cell.length_a   1.000
_cell.length_b   1.000
_cell.length_c   1.000
_cell.angle_alpha   90.00
_cell.angle_beta   90.00
_cell.angle_gamma   90.00
#
_symmetry.space_group_name_H-M   'P 1'
#
loop_
_entity.id
_entity.type
_entity.pdbx_description
1 polymer ?
#
loop_
_entity_poly.entity_id
_entity_poly.type
_entity_poly.pdbx_seq_one_letter_code
_entity_poly.pdbx_strand_id
1 'polypeptide(L)'
;MAFIPYAVLAYGFNWLNNGSDHDLTTTVMVLLGGRLVYALIDNVTAAIAWHLHGRKRAVEAFLKLMRENRMPRRENSSDSLSSYLSYVDSDYESDATVRSAARQISTIIEQSHHDGLMGGGRVEKAAHEAYERYQGGLPAFRLPDWIKTE
;
A
#
# COMPACT_ATOMS: atom_id res chain seq x y z
N MET A 1 13.02 -11.29 12.59
CA MET A 1 14.48 -11.22 12.81
C MET A 1 14.88 -9.79 13.21
N ALA A 2 14.51 -9.34 14.41
CA ALA A 2 14.81 -7.98 14.90
C ALA A 2 15.87 -7.98 16.03
N PHE A 3 16.53 -9.12 16.27
CA PHE A 3 17.41 -9.31 17.42
C PHE A 3 18.81 -8.69 17.22
N ILE A 4 19.29 -8.66 15.98
CA ILE A 4 20.65 -8.24 15.63
C ILE A 4 20.91 -6.75 15.93
N PRO A 5 20.06 -5.79 15.51
CA PRO A 5 20.33 -4.37 15.79
C PRO A 5 20.17 -4.01 17.27
N TYR A 6 19.23 -4.65 17.99
CA TYR A 6 19.06 -4.44 19.43
C TYR A 6 20.24 -4.97 20.23
N ALA A 7 20.81 -6.12 19.84
CA ALA A 7 22.00 -6.67 20.48
C ALA A 7 23.25 -5.78 20.26
N VAL A 8 23.40 -5.19 19.07
CA VAL A 8 24.50 -4.27 18.76
C VAL A 8 24.40 -2.97 19.55
N LEU A 9 23.18 -2.41 19.69
CA LEU A 9 22.94 -1.22 20.50
C LEU A 9 23.16 -1.48 22.00
N ALA A 10 22.69 -2.63 22.50
CA ALA A 10 22.89 -3.02 23.89
C ALA A 10 24.37 -3.27 24.23
N TYR A 11 25.13 -3.87 23.31
CA TYR A 11 26.56 -4.10 23.48
C TYR A 11 27.38 -2.79 23.43
N GLY A 12 27.05 -1.89 22.50
CA GLY A 12 27.67 -0.55 22.44
C GLY A 12 27.40 0.29 23.69
N PHE A 13 26.22 0.12 24.31
CA PHE A 13 25.83 0.79 25.54
C PHE A 13 26.57 0.25 26.78
N ASN A 14 26.68 -1.07 26.90
CA ASN A 14 27.39 -1.72 28.02
C ASN A 14 28.90 -1.41 27.99
N TRP A 15 29.47 -1.18 26.81
CA TRP A 15 30.86 -0.74 26.67
C TRP A 15 31.08 0.74 27.04
N LEU A 16 30.07 1.60 26.89
CA LEU A 16 30.18 3.03 27.21
C LEU A 16 29.97 3.35 28.70
N ASN A 17 29.14 2.58 29.41
CA ASN A 17 28.57 2.96 30.71
C ASN A 17 29.05 2.13 31.90
N ASN A 18 30.36 1.96 32.05
CA ASN A 18 30.92 1.58 33.36
C ASN A 18 30.73 2.75 34.37
N GLY A 19 29.51 2.89 34.90
CA GLY A 19 29.14 3.49 36.18
C GLY A 19 28.89 5.00 36.24
N SER A 20 27.64 5.46 36.05
CA SER A 20 27.13 6.71 36.69
C SER A 20 25.61 6.91 36.50
N ASP A 21 24.92 7.47 37.49
CA ASP A 21 23.46 7.77 37.54
C ASP A 21 22.93 8.70 36.41
N HIS A 22 23.81 9.26 35.57
CA HIS A 22 23.42 9.85 34.27
C HIS A 22 22.95 8.82 33.22
N ASP A 23 22.98 7.55 33.58
CA ASP A 23 22.61 6.40 32.75
C ASP A 23 21.14 6.40 32.33
N LEU A 24 20.22 6.78 33.21
CA LEU A 24 18.79 6.53 32.98
C LEU A 24 18.22 7.46 31.89
N THR A 25 18.56 8.75 31.93
CA THR A 25 18.15 9.73 30.91
C THR A 25 18.78 9.43 29.55
N THR A 26 20.04 8.98 29.55
CA THR A 26 20.78 8.60 28.34
C THR A 26 20.20 7.33 27.72
N THR A 27 19.86 6.34 28.54
CA THR A 27 19.16 5.11 28.10
C THR A 27 17.81 5.44 27.46
N VAL A 28 17.02 6.31 28.10
CA VAL A 28 15.70 6.74 27.57
C VAL A 28 15.86 7.49 26.25
N MET A 29 16.84 8.39 26.13
CA MET A 29 17.18 9.08 24.88
C MET A 29 17.60 8.11 23.77
N VAL A 30 18.41 7.10 24.07
CA VAL A 30 18.85 6.09 23.09
C VAL A 30 17.68 5.21 22.66
N LEU A 31 16.80 4.81 23.58
CA LEU A 31 15.60 4.03 23.25
C LEU A 31 14.60 4.82 22.40
N LEU A 32 14.36 6.09 22.75
CA LEU A 32 13.52 7.01 21.98
C LEU A 32 14.13 7.28 20.60
N GLY A 33 15.43 7.58 20.55
CA GLY A 33 16.17 7.81 19.30
C GLY A 33 16.18 6.59 18.40
N GLY A 34 16.45 5.41 18.97
CA GLY A 34 16.40 4.13 18.25
C GLY A 34 15.00 3.83 17.70
N ARG A 35 13.94 4.09 18.47
CA ARG A 35 12.55 3.93 18.01
C ARG A 35 12.21 4.90 16.88
N LEU A 36 12.70 6.14 16.95
CA LEU A 36 12.53 7.15 15.90
C LEU A 36 13.23 6.74 14.61
N VAL A 37 14.50 6.33 14.70
CA VAL A 37 15.28 5.86 13.54
C VAL A 37 14.65 4.60 12.95
N TYR A 38 14.21 3.66 13.78
CA TYR A 38 13.53 2.45 13.32
C TYR A 38 12.22 2.78 12.60
N ALA A 39 11.38 3.65 13.17
CA ALA A 39 10.14 4.09 12.53
C ALA A 39 10.40 4.83 11.20
N LEU A 40 11.52 5.55 11.09
CA LEU A 40 11.91 6.22 9.85
C LEU A 40 12.35 5.20 8.78
N ILE A 41 13.19 4.24 9.15
CA ILE A 41 13.64 3.18 8.25
C ILE A 41 12.45 2.35 7.79
N ASP A 42 11.57 1.96 8.70
CA ASP A 42 10.40 1.14 8.36
C ASP A 42 9.46 1.88 7.40
N ASN A 43 9.22 3.17 7.60
CA ASN A 43 8.46 4.00 6.66
C ASN A 43 9.14 4.12 5.29
N VAL A 44 10.47 4.30 5.25
CA VAL A 44 11.24 4.38 3.99
C VAL A 44 11.23 3.04 3.27
N THR A 45 11.45 1.93 3.98
CA THR A 45 11.41 0.58 3.43
C THR A 45 10.01 0.25 2.92
N ALA A 46 8.94 0.60 3.66
CA ALA A 46 7.57 0.43 3.20
C ALA A 46 7.26 1.27 1.94
N ALA A 47 7.76 2.49 1.87
CA ALA A 47 7.63 3.33 0.68
C ALA A 47 8.37 2.75 -0.53
N ILE A 48 9.61 2.30 -0.35
CA ILE A 48 10.41 1.66 -1.40
C ILE A 48 9.76 0.35 -1.84
N ALA A 49 9.31 -0.49 -0.90
CA ALA A 49 8.63 -1.75 -1.19
C ALA A 49 7.33 -1.52 -1.97
N TRP A 50 6.56 -0.48 -1.61
CA TRP A 50 5.38 -0.09 -2.35
C TRP A 50 5.71 0.33 -3.78
N HIS A 51 6.76 1.14 -3.94
CA HIS A 51 7.17 1.65 -5.24
C HIS A 51 7.69 0.53 -6.17
N LEU A 52 8.47 -0.41 -5.64
CA LEU A 52 9.08 -1.49 -6.41
C LEU A 52 8.07 -2.61 -6.72
N HIS A 53 7.27 -3.05 -5.74
CA HIS A 53 6.45 -4.25 -5.87
C HIS A 53 4.98 -4.06 -5.46
N GLY A 54 4.70 -3.19 -4.49
CA GLY A 54 3.34 -3.01 -3.96
C GLY A 54 2.36 -2.49 -5.01
N ARG A 55 2.74 -1.46 -5.78
CA ARG A 55 1.87 -0.88 -6.83
C ARG A 55 1.47 -1.91 -7.88
N LYS A 56 2.43 -2.65 -8.44
CA LYS A 56 2.15 -3.64 -9.50
C LYS A 56 1.23 -4.74 -9.01
N ARG A 57 1.52 -5.31 -7.83
CA ARG A 57 0.68 -6.34 -7.22
C ARG A 57 -0.72 -5.84 -6.90
N ALA A 58 -0.86 -4.62 -6.39
CA ALA A 58 -2.16 -4.03 -6.09
C ALA A 58 -2.99 -3.84 -7.37
N VAL A 59 -2.39 -3.27 -8.43
CA VAL A 59 -3.06 -3.10 -9.73
C VAL A 59 -3.50 -4.45 -10.31
N GLU A 60 -2.62 -5.45 -10.29
CA GLU A 60 -2.94 -6.80 -10.78
C GLU A 60 -4.04 -7.48 -9.95
N ALA A 61 -4.02 -7.32 -8.62
CA ALA A 61 -5.05 -7.87 -7.74
C ALA A 61 -6.43 -7.26 -8.02
N PHE A 62 -6.52 -5.93 -8.14
CA PHE A 62 -7.77 -5.25 -8.50
C PHE A 62 -8.25 -5.64 -9.89
N LEU A 63 -7.34 -5.71 -10.87
CA LEU A 63 -7.67 -6.09 -12.24
C LEU A 63 -8.13 -7.55 -12.33
N LYS A 64 -7.51 -8.45 -11.55
CA LYS A 64 -7.94 -9.84 -11.41
C LYS A 64 -9.36 -9.90 -10.82
N LEU A 65 -9.61 -9.16 -9.75
CA LEU A 65 -10.91 -9.11 -9.08
C LEU A 65 -12.02 -8.57 -10.00
N MET A 66 -11.74 -7.54 -10.80
CA MET A 66 -12.69 -7.02 -11.80
C MET A 66 -12.99 -8.04 -12.92
N ARG A 67 -11.96 -8.78 -13.38
CA ARG A 67 -12.11 -9.80 -14.43
C ARG A 67 -12.84 -11.05 -13.96
N GLU A 68 -12.50 -11.55 -12.77
CA GLU A 68 -13.10 -12.76 -12.21
C GLU A 68 -14.60 -12.56 -11.95
N ASN A 69 -14.98 -11.39 -11.45
CA ASN A 69 -16.38 -11.04 -11.23
C ASN A 69 -17.08 -10.49 -12.47
N ARG A 70 -16.46 -10.53 -13.67
CA ARG A 70 -17.02 -10.05 -14.95
C ARG A 70 -17.71 -8.69 -14.82
N MET A 71 -17.03 -7.75 -14.17
CA MET A 71 -17.58 -6.42 -13.93
C MET A 71 -18.01 -5.73 -15.23
N PRO A 72 -19.14 -5.01 -15.26
CA PRO A 72 -19.64 -4.38 -16.47
C PRO A 72 -18.65 -3.34 -17.01
N ARG A 73 -18.71 -3.09 -18.33
CA ARG A 73 -17.97 -1.96 -18.89
C ARG A 73 -18.65 -0.65 -18.49
N ARG A 74 -17.85 0.42 -18.36
CA ARG A 74 -18.36 1.76 -18.11
C ARG A 74 -19.26 2.19 -19.27
N GLU A 75 -20.37 2.83 -18.95
CA GLU A 75 -21.26 3.41 -19.96
C GLU A 75 -20.68 4.71 -20.51
N ASN A 76 -20.05 5.51 -19.64
CA ASN A 76 -19.46 6.79 -20.00
C ASN A 76 -17.96 6.82 -19.69
N SER A 77 -17.16 7.35 -20.61
CA SER A 77 -15.70 7.45 -20.47
C SER A 77 -15.24 8.49 -19.46
N SER A 78 -16.10 9.45 -19.11
CA SER A 78 -15.82 10.45 -18.08
C SER A 78 -16.08 9.96 -16.66
N ASP A 79 -16.63 8.75 -16.49
CA ASP A 79 -17.03 8.27 -15.16
C ASP A 79 -15.83 7.94 -14.29
N SER A 80 -15.81 8.58 -13.13
CA SER A 80 -14.84 8.32 -12.09
C SER A 80 -15.00 6.91 -11.50
N LEU A 81 -13.92 6.36 -10.93
CA LEU A 81 -13.95 5.03 -10.30
C LEU A 81 -15.00 4.96 -9.19
N SER A 82 -15.12 6.00 -8.36
CA SER A 82 -16.09 6.03 -7.26
C SER A 82 -17.54 6.05 -7.78
N SER A 83 -17.82 6.85 -8.81
CA SER A 83 -19.13 6.87 -9.48
C SER A 83 -19.48 5.51 -10.09
N TYR A 84 -18.52 4.89 -10.78
CA TYR A 84 -18.68 3.56 -11.36
C TYR A 84 -18.99 2.50 -10.29
N LEU A 85 -18.21 2.44 -9.21
CA LEU A 85 -18.43 1.47 -8.13
C LEU A 85 -19.78 1.69 -7.44
N SER A 86 -20.20 2.95 -7.25
CA SER A 86 -21.51 3.28 -6.69
C SER A 86 -22.65 2.85 -7.61
N TYR A 87 -22.51 3.04 -8.93
CA TYR A 87 -23.49 2.58 -9.91
C TYR A 87 -23.60 1.05 -9.89
N VAL A 88 -22.47 0.35 -9.91
CA VAL A 88 -22.44 -1.11 -9.85
C VAL A 88 -23.03 -1.64 -8.54
N ASP A 89 -22.84 -0.93 -7.41
CA ASP A 89 -23.41 -1.33 -6.12
C ASP A 89 -24.94 -1.12 -6.05
N SER A 90 -25.46 -0.05 -6.67
CA SER A 90 -26.86 0.38 -6.54
C SER A 90 -27.78 -0.14 -7.66
N ASP A 91 -27.36 -0.07 -8.92
CA ASP A 91 -28.22 -0.25 -10.10
C ASP A 91 -28.02 -1.59 -10.82
N TYR A 92 -26.93 -2.32 -10.53
CA TYR A 92 -26.70 -3.62 -11.15
C TYR A 92 -27.60 -4.69 -10.49
N GLU A 93 -28.87 -4.72 -10.88
CA GLU A 93 -29.92 -5.56 -10.29
C GLU A 93 -29.66 -7.07 -10.45
N SER A 94 -28.86 -7.51 -11.42
CA SER A 94 -28.85 -8.91 -11.85
C SER A 94 -27.78 -9.80 -11.24
N ASP A 95 -26.72 -9.27 -10.62
CA ASP A 95 -25.61 -10.09 -10.11
C ASP A 95 -25.06 -9.64 -8.76
N ALA A 96 -25.43 -10.40 -7.72
CA ALA A 96 -24.97 -10.18 -6.35
C ALA A 96 -23.44 -10.32 -6.21
N THR A 97 -22.78 -11.10 -7.08
CA THR A 97 -21.32 -11.27 -7.03
C THR A 97 -20.60 -10.02 -7.51
N VAL A 98 -21.09 -9.41 -8.59
CA VAL A 98 -20.60 -8.14 -9.13
C VAL A 98 -20.75 -7.01 -8.10
N ARG A 99 -21.93 -6.95 -7.46
CA ARG A 99 -22.22 -5.98 -6.40
C ARG A 99 -21.29 -6.13 -5.20
N SER A 100 -21.12 -7.36 -4.73
CA SER A 100 -20.20 -7.69 -3.64
C SER A 100 -18.76 -7.31 -4.00
N ALA A 101 -18.33 -7.54 -5.24
CA ALA A 101 -17.00 -7.17 -5.69
C ALA A 101 -16.80 -5.64 -5.74
N ALA A 102 -17.80 -4.89 -6.20
CA ALA A 102 -17.76 -3.42 -6.20
C ALA A 102 -17.65 -2.88 -4.77
N ARG A 103 -18.44 -3.43 -3.85
CA ARG A 103 -18.39 -3.09 -2.42
C ARG A 103 -17.08 -3.47 -1.76
N GLN A 104 -16.48 -4.59 -2.16
CA GLN A 104 -15.17 -5.00 -1.66
C GLN A 104 -14.07 -4.01 -2.10
N ILE A 105 -14.09 -3.58 -3.37
CA ILE A 105 -13.13 -2.58 -3.87
C ILE A 105 -13.32 -1.25 -3.14
N SER A 106 -14.55 -0.75 -2.99
CA SER A 106 -14.82 0.51 -2.29
C SER A 106 -14.37 0.43 -0.83
N THR A 107 -14.66 -0.67 -0.14
CA THR A 107 -14.21 -0.91 1.25
C THR A 107 -12.69 -0.90 1.37
N ILE A 108 -11.96 -1.56 0.45
CA ILE A 108 -10.49 -1.57 0.48
C ILE A 108 -9.94 -0.15 0.29
N ILE A 109 -10.51 0.64 -0.62
CA ILE A 109 -10.10 2.02 -0.84
C ILE A 109 -10.37 2.87 0.41
N GLU A 110 -11.56 2.75 1.00
CA GLU A 110 -11.95 3.50 2.20
C GLU A 110 -11.10 3.12 3.42
N GLN A 111 -10.88 1.83 3.67
CA GLN A 111 -9.99 1.34 4.73
C GLN A 111 -8.56 1.83 4.54
N SER A 112 -8.07 1.85 3.29
CA SER A 112 -6.72 2.33 3.02
C SER A 112 -6.54 3.83 3.30
N HIS A 113 -7.61 4.63 3.19
CA HIS A 113 -7.60 6.04 3.61
C HIS A 113 -7.52 6.18 5.13
N HIS A 114 -8.16 5.29 5.88
CA HIS A 114 -8.07 5.26 7.34
C HIS A 114 -6.70 4.80 7.86
N ASP A 115 -6.00 3.92 7.13
CA ASP A 115 -4.64 3.47 7.46
C ASP A 115 -3.55 4.55 7.24
N GLY A 116 -3.92 5.73 6.71
CA GLY A 116 -3.10 6.92 6.67
C GLY A 116 -2.98 7.57 5.29
N LEU A 117 -2.70 8.89 5.29
CA LEU A 117 -2.63 9.77 4.10
C LEU A 117 -1.73 9.25 2.97
N MET A 118 -0.65 8.52 3.28
CA MET A 118 0.23 7.95 2.26
C MET A 118 -0.22 6.59 1.73
N GLY A 119 -0.98 5.80 2.50
CA GLY A 119 -1.51 4.50 2.10
C GLY A 119 -2.72 4.63 1.19
N GLY A 120 -3.70 5.44 1.59
CA GLY A 120 -4.98 5.62 0.88
C GLY A 120 -4.80 6.10 -0.55
N GLY A 121 -4.07 7.21 -0.74
CA GLY A 121 -3.84 7.75 -2.08
C GLY A 121 -3.04 6.83 -3.00
N ARG A 122 -2.26 5.88 -2.45
CA ARG A 122 -1.51 4.89 -3.24
C ARG A 122 -2.39 3.74 -3.70
N VAL A 123 -3.25 3.24 -2.81
CA VAL A 123 -4.21 2.18 -3.11
C VAL A 123 -5.28 2.68 -4.07
N GLU A 124 -5.81 3.88 -3.85
CA GLU A 124 -6.79 4.52 -4.74
C GLU A 124 -6.22 4.71 -6.15
N LYS A 125 -4.98 5.20 -6.28
CA LYS A 125 -4.30 5.30 -7.58
C LYS A 125 -4.10 3.94 -8.26
N ALA A 126 -3.78 2.90 -7.50
CA ALA A 126 -3.65 1.55 -8.03
C ALA A 126 -5.01 0.97 -8.49
N ALA A 127 -6.08 1.22 -7.73
CA ALA A 127 -7.43 0.82 -8.11
C ALA A 127 -7.91 1.58 -9.35
N HIS A 128 -7.63 2.89 -9.44
CA HIS A 128 -7.96 3.72 -10.61
C HIS A 128 -7.20 3.27 -11.86
N GLU A 129 -5.91 2.96 -11.72
CA GLU A 129 -5.11 2.41 -12.81
C GLU A 129 -5.62 1.03 -13.27
N ALA A 130 -6.01 0.16 -12.34
CA ALA A 130 -6.61 -1.13 -12.65
C ALA A 130 -7.94 -0.97 -13.40
N TYR A 131 -8.79 -0.03 -12.96
CA TYR A 131 -10.04 0.31 -13.61
C TYR A 131 -9.85 0.81 -15.03
N GLU A 132 -8.97 1.79 -15.26
CA GLU A 132 -8.68 2.31 -16.60
C GLU A 132 -8.14 1.21 -17.53
N ARG A 133 -7.28 0.31 -17.03
CA ARG A 133 -6.81 -0.85 -17.82
C ARG A 133 -7.92 -1.85 -18.11
N TYR A 134 -8.82 -2.11 -17.16
CA TYR A 134 -9.94 -3.01 -17.34
C TYR A 134 -10.92 -2.49 -18.40
N GLN A 135 -11.19 -1.18 -18.38
CA GLN A 135 -12.07 -0.50 -19.34
C GLN A 135 -11.42 -0.23 -20.71
N GLY A 136 -10.14 -0.59 -20.89
CA GLY A 136 -9.42 -0.44 -22.15
C GLY A 136 -8.86 0.96 -22.41
N GLY A 137 -8.82 1.83 -21.40
CA GLY A 137 -8.30 3.20 -21.49
C GLY A 137 -6.77 3.32 -21.45
N LEU A 138 -6.07 2.30 -20.93
CA LEU A 138 -4.60 2.30 -20.82
C LEU A 138 -3.99 1.04 -21.45
N PRO A 139 -2.93 1.15 -22.28
CA PRO A 139 -2.15 -0.02 -22.68
C PRO A 139 -1.54 -0.67 -21.42
N ALA A 140 -1.40 -2.00 -21.43
CA ALA A 140 -0.71 -2.73 -20.37
C ALA A 140 0.64 -2.05 -20.09
N PHE A 141 0.96 -1.82 -18.81
CA PHE A 141 2.22 -1.18 -18.39
C PHE A 141 3.40 -1.85 -19.08
N ARG A 142 3.97 -1.16 -20.08
CA ARG A 142 5.26 -1.53 -20.63
C ARG A 142 6.30 -0.99 -19.66
N LEU A 143 7.08 -1.89 -19.08
CA LEU A 143 8.36 -1.52 -18.53
C LEU A 143 9.10 -0.72 -19.61
N PRO A 144 9.69 0.44 -19.29
CA PRO A 144 10.49 1.14 -20.28
C PRO A 144 11.65 0.23 -20.71
N ASP A 145 11.95 0.21 -22.02
CA ASP A 145 12.79 -0.79 -22.70
C ASP A 145 14.22 -0.94 -22.15
N TRP A 146 14.63 -0.09 -21.20
CA TRP A 146 15.91 -0.15 -20.51
C TRP A 146 15.94 -1.14 -19.32
N ILE A 147 14.80 -1.65 -18.86
CA ILE A 147 14.77 -2.74 -17.86
C ILE A 147 14.73 -4.08 -18.62
N LYS A 148 15.89 -4.47 -19.17
CA LYS A 148 16.14 -5.85 -19.60
C LYS A 148 16.49 -6.67 -18.35
N THR A 149 15.61 -7.58 -17.95
CA THR A 149 15.99 -8.70 -17.07
C THR A 149 16.68 -9.74 -17.95
N GLU A 150 18.00 -9.75 -17.93
CA GLU A 150 18.80 -10.95 -18.24
C GLU A 150 18.75 -11.93 -17.07
#